data_AF-A0AAE4AUA9-F1
#
_entry.id   AF-A0AAE4AUA9-F1
#
_cell.length_a   1.000
_cell.length_b   1.000
_cell.length_c   1.000
_cell.angle_alpha   90.00
_cell.angle_beta   90.00
_cell.angle_gamma   90.00
#
_symmetry.space_group_name_H-M   'P 1'
#
loop_
_entity.id
_entity.type
_entity.pdbx_description
1 polymer ?
#
loop_
_entity_poly.entity_id
_entity_poly.type
_entity_poly.pdbx_seq_one_letter_code
_entity_poly.pdbx_strand_id
1 'polypeptide(L)'
;MKIIGKISAIVAVLGLATVTLGGIAYYSVNRLDAAAERLDAASQRAYLLERINRHITAVVMDARGTYMSTTPERAERFAAGIMNFLDELDKDVADLAPLVPPSERAMFDAMVADLQGFREFRSETARLAVEEGGPAANAQGNTDANRANRKALQATVDAYTTEVQNTVQEARSRASAFANRISTVVIFATVLSLLIGVAIAMVIGIRS
;
A
#
# COMPACT_ATOMS: atom_id res chain seq x y z
N MET A 1 -25.96 -26.81 49.86
CA MET A 1 -26.36 -26.88 48.44
C MET A 1 -26.41 -28.34 48.00
N LYS A 2 -27.41 -28.74 47.20
CA LYS A 2 -27.43 -30.06 46.55
C LYS A 2 -26.27 -30.17 45.53
N ILE A 3 -25.75 -31.37 45.28
CA ILE A 3 -24.61 -31.63 44.36
C ILE A 3 -24.80 -30.96 42.99
N ILE A 4 -26.03 -30.98 42.47
CA ILE A 4 -26.40 -30.33 41.20
C ILE A 4 -26.07 -28.83 41.20
N GLY A 5 -26.39 -28.10 42.28
CA GLY A 5 -26.07 -26.67 42.36
C GLY A 5 -24.57 -26.37 42.43
N LYS A 6 -23.77 -27.29 42.99
CA LYS A 6 -22.29 -27.18 43.01
C LYS A 6 -21.71 -27.32 41.60
N ILE A 7 -22.19 -28.32 40.86
CA ILE A 7 -21.76 -28.56 39.45
C ILE A 7 -22.22 -27.42 38.54
N SER A 8 -23.49 -26.98 38.65
CA SER A 8 -24.02 -25.89 37.83
C SER A 8 -23.27 -24.57 38.02
N ALA A 9 -22.77 -24.27 39.23
CA ALA A 9 -21.98 -23.07 39.48
C ALA A 9 -20.63 -23.09 38.74
N ILE A 10 -19.92 -24.22 38.77
CA ILE A 10 -18.64 -24.39 38.04
C ILE A 10 -18.88 -24.28 36.53
N VAL A 11 -19.92 -24.96 36.03
CA VAL A 11 -20.30 -24.91 34.60
C VAL A 11 -20.67 -23.49 34.17
N ALA A 12 -21.40 -22.73 35.01
CA ALA A 12 -21.77 -21.35 34.70
C ALA A 12 -20.54 -20.43 34.58
N VAL A 13 -19.54 -20.59 35.46
CA VAL A 13 -18.29 -19.81 35.41
C VAL A 13 -17.47 -20.15 34.17
N LEU A 14 -17.33 -21.44 33.85
CA LEU A 14 -16.66 -21.88 32.63
C LEU A 14 -17.38 -21.35 31.38
N GLY A 15 -18.70 -21.44 31.34
CA GLY A 15 -19.51 -20.90 30.25
C GLY A 15 -19.31 -19.39 30.06
N LEU A 16 -19.33 -18.62 31.16
CA LEU A 16 -19.10 -17.17 31.11
C LEU A 16 -17.69 -16.83 30.61
N ALA A 17 -16.67 -17.55 31.08
CA ALA A 17 -15.29 -17.39 30.62
C ALA A 17 -15.16 -17.69 29.12
N THR A 18 -15.75 -18.79 28.65
CA THR A 18 -15.75 -19.17 27.24
C THR A 18 -16.44 -18.11 26.37
N VAL A 19 -17.62 -17.62 26.75
CA VAL A 19 -18.33 -16.57 26.01
C VAL A 19 -17.51 -15.28 25.98
N THR A 20 -16.88 -14.91 27.09
CA THR A 20 -16.06 -13.69 27.18
C THR A 20 -14.82 -13.78 26.28
N LEU A 21 -14.06 -14.86 26.37
CA LEU A 21 -12.87 -15.09 25.54
C LEU A 21 -13.23 -15.22 24.07
N GLY A 22 -14.32 -15.93 23.75
CA GLY A 22 -14.86 -16.04 22.39
C GLY A 22 -15.27 -14.68 21.81
N GLY A 23 -15.92 -13.83 22.62
CA GLY A 23 -16.28 -12.47 22.26
C GLY A 23 -15.05 -11.59 21.98
N ILE A 24 -14.02 -11.67 22.84
CA ILE A 24 -12.75 -10.96 22.62
C ILE A 24 -12.07 -11.46 21.35
N ALA A 25 -12.01 -12.77 21.12
CA ALA A 25 -11.41 -13.36 19.94
C ALA A 25 -12.13 -12.88 18.66
N TYR A 26 -13.46 -12.96 18.63
CA TYR A 26 -14.26 -12.49 17.50
C TYR A 26 -14.06 -11.00 17.23
N TYR A 27 -14.11 -10.16 18.28
CA TYR A 27 -13.85 -8.73 18.15
C TYR A 27 -12.45 -8.43 17.59
N SER A 28 -11.45 -9.20 18.05
CA SER A 28 -10.05 -9.02 17.66
C SER A 28 -9.82 -9.39 16.20
N VAL A 29 -10.37 -10.51 15.74
CA VAL A 29 -10.27 -10.95 14.33
C VAL A 29 -10.87 -9.90 13.40
N ASN A 30 -12.12 -9.47 13.63
CA ASN A 30 -12.76 -8.46 12.79
C ASN A 30 -11.97 -7.13 12.71
N ARG A 31 -11.32 -6.73 13.81
CA ARG A 31 -10.51 -5.51 13.84
C ARG A 31 -9.17 -5.68 13.13
N LEU A 32 -8.57 -6.86 13.22
CA LEU A 32 -7.33 -7.18 12.51
C LEU A 32 -7.57 -7.33 11.01
N ASP A 33 -8.68 -7.93 10.60
CA ASP A 33 -9.05 -8.04 9.18
C ASP A 33 -9.21 -6.66 8.53
N ALA A 34 -9.97 -5.76 9.16
CA ALA A 34 -10.12 -4.38 8.68
C ALA A 34 -8.79 -3.59 8.68
N ALA A 35 -7.85 -3.91 9.58
CA ALA A 35 -6.52 -3.32 9.57
C ALA A 35 -5.65 -3.89 8.45
N ALA A 36 -5.76 -5.18 8.16
CA ALA A 36 -5.05 -5.87 7.09
C ALA A 36 -5.50 -5.35 5.72
N GLU A 37 -6.81 -5.21 5.48
CA GLU A 37 -7.34 -4.65 4.22
C GLU A 37 -6.80 -3.23 3.93
N ARG A 38 -6.75 -2.37 4.95
CA ARG A 38 -6.20 -1.02 4.81
C ARG A 38 -4.71 -1.02 4.50
N LEU A 39 -3.97 -1.91 5.17
CA LEU A 39 -2.53 -2.04 4.96
C LEU A 39 -2.22 -2.60 3.58
N ASP A 40 -3.00 -3.58 3.12
CA ASP A 40 -2.89 -4.15 1.78
C ASP A 40 -3.16 -3.08 0.70
N ALA A 41 -4.27 -2.34 0.81
CA ALA A 41 -4.59 -1.26 -0.12
C ALA A 41 -3.49 -0.18 -0.16
N ALA A 42 -2.97 0.25 1.00
CA ALA A 42 -1.88 1.22 1.05
C ALA A 42 -0.56 0.67 0.50
N SER A 43 -0.27 -0.61 0.71
CA SER A 43 0.94 -1.27 0.17
C SER A 43 0.87 -1.43 -1.34
N GLN A 44 -0.32 -1.76 -1.89
CA GLN A 44 -0.56 -1.78 -3.32
C GLN A 44 -0.36 -0.40 -3.95
N ARG A 45 -0.86 0.67 -3.32
CA ARG A 45 -0.59 2.05 -3.77
C ARG A 45 0.90 2.36 -3.80
N ALA A 46 1.64 2.07 -2.72
CA ALA A 46 3.09 2.30 -2.68
C ALA A 46 3.81 1.52 -3.79
N TYR A 47 3.43 0.27 -4.02
CA TYR A 47 4.01 -0.55 -5.09
C TYR A 47 3.76 0.04 -6.49
N LEU A 48 2.54 0.50 -6.77
CA LEU A 48 2.19 1.12 -8.05
C LEU A 48 2.95 2.44 -8.25
N LEU A 49 3.09 3.27 -7.21
CA LEU A 49 3.86 4.51 -7.28
C LEU A 49 5.35 4.26 -7.59
N GLU A 50 5.96 3.23 -6.98
CA GLU A 50 7.32 2.82 -7.30
C GLU A 50 7.44 2.27 -8.74
N ARG A 51 6.39 1.58 -9.23
CA ARG A 51 6.33 1.09 -10.61
C ARG A 51 6.24 2.23 -11.61
N ILE A 52 5.44 3.26 -11.32
CA ILE A 52 5.38 4.53 -12.06
C ILE A 52 6.77 5.17 -12.12
N ASN A 53 7.45 5.32 -10.98
CA ASN A 53 8.81 5.88 -10.93
C ASN A 53 9.82 5.10 -11.80
N ARG A 54 9.72 3.77 -11.79
CA ARG A 54 10.53 2.89 -12.63
C ARG A 54 10.23 3.10 -14.12
N HIS A 55 8.97 3.17 -14.52
CA HIS A 55 8.59 3.39 -15.92
C HIS A 55 8.96 4.79 -16.41
N ILE A 56 8.83 5.85 -15.59
CA ILE A 56 9.36 7.19 -15.90
C ILE A 56 10.87 7.09 -16.22
N THR A 57 11.62 6.38 -15.39
CA THR A 57 13.06 6.20 -15.59
C THR A 57 13.35 5.43 -16.88
N ALA A 58 12.60 4.37 -17.17
CA ALA A 58 12.73 3.58 -18.40
C ALA A 58 12.48 4.43 -19.66
N VAL A 59 11.41 5.22 -19.69
CA VAL A 59 11.12 6.18 -20.77
C VAL A 59 12.30 7.14 -20.99
N VAL A 60 12.91 7.62 -19.91
CA VAL A 60 14.04 8.55 -19.98
C VAL A 60 15.30 7.87 -20.52
N MET A 61 15.49 6.58 -20.21
CA MET A 61 16.59 5.79 -20.76
C MET A 61 16.40 5.54 -22.26
N ASP A 62 15.21 5.16 -22.70
CA ASP A 62 14.94 4.93 -24.12
C ASP A 62 14.98 6.23 -24.93
N ALA A 63 14.52 7.35 -24.37
CA ALA A 63 14.70 8.66 -24.99
C ALA A 63 16.18 9.05 -25.17
N ARG A 64 17.07 8.63 -24.27
CA ARG A 64 18.51 8.81 -24.53
C ARG A 64 19.00 7.91 -25.66
N GLY A 65 18.44 6.70 -25.77
CA GLY A 65 18.69 5.81 -26.90
C GLY A 65 18.29 6.42 -28.24
N THR A 66 17.15 7.12 -28.32
CA THR A 66 16.73 7.82 -29.55
C THR A 66 17.73 8.92 -29.93
N TYR A 67 18.23 9.69 -28.97
CA TYR A 67 19.20 10.77 -29.24
C TYR A 67 20.51 10.26 -29.85
N MET A 68 20.96 9.08 -29.43
CA MET A 68 22.23 8.48 -29.83
C MET A 68 22.11 7.55 -31.05
N SER A 69 20.90 7.37 -31.57
CA SER A 69 20.65 6.46 -32.69
C SER A 69 21.15 7.07 -34.00
N THR A 70 22.05 6.36 -34.68
CA THR A 70 22.59 6.79 -35.99
C THR A 70 21.93 6.08 -37.17
N THR A 71 20.97 5.19 -36.92
CA THR A 71 20.22 4.49 -37.97
C THR A 71 18.71 4.54 -37.66
N PRO A 72 17.84 4.57 -38.67
CA PRO A 72 16.40 4.59 -38.49
C PRO A 72 15.90 3.42 -37.64
N GLU A 73 16.41 2.21 -37.86
CA GLU A 73 15.95 0.99 -37.17
C GLU A 73 16.25 1.05 -35.67
N ARG A 74 17.36 1.68 -35.27
CA ARG A 74 17.68 1.88 -33.85
C ARG A 74 16.79 2.94 -33.23
N ALA A 75 16.53 4.04 -33.95
CA ALA A 75 15.63 5.09 -33.48
C ALA A 75 14.21 4.56 -33.29
N GLU A 76 13.70 3.76 -34.24
CA GLU A 76 12.41 3.08 -34.15
C GLU A 76 12.32 2.16 -32.93
N ARG A 77 13.35 1.35 -32.67
CA ARG A 77 13.36 0.45 -31.51
C ARG A 77 13.23 1.20 -30.19
N PHE A 78 13.98 2.28 -30.01
CA PHE A 78 13.91 3.08 -28.79
C PHE A 78 12.63 3.91 -28.70
N ALA A 79 12.14 4.45 -29.83
CA ALA A 79 10.85 5.15 -29.89
C ALA A 79 9.68 4.21 -29.51
N ALA A 80 9.69 2.97 -29.98
CA ALA A 80 8.72 1.96 -29.58
C ALA A 80 8.83 1.64 -28.07
N GLY A 81 10.05 1.57 -27.53
CA GLY A 81 10.28 1.41 -26.09
C GLY A 81 9.67 2.55 -25.26
N ILE A 82 9.86 3.80 -25.68
CA ILE A 82 9.22 4.97 -25.06
C ILE A 82 7.70 4.79 -25.05
N MET A 83 7.08 4.52 -26.19
CA MET A 83 5.62 4.39 -26.28
C MET A 83 5.09 3.25 -25.40
N ASN A 84 5.78 2.10 -25.38
CA ASN A 84 5.40 0.98 -24.54
C ASN A 84 5.43 1.35 -23.06
N PHE A 85 6.49 1.98 -22.56
CA PHE A 85 6.57 2.37 -21.15
C PHE A 85 5.61 3.50 -20.79
N LEU A 86 5.27 4.39 -21.73
CA LEU A 86 4.20 5.36 -21.54
C LEU A 86 2.84 4.65 -21.40
N ASP A 87 2.57 3.62 -22.18
CA ASP A 87 1.34 2.82 -22.05
C ASP A 87 1.32 2.00 -20.74
N GLU A 88 2.46 1.54 -20.25
CA GLU A 88 2.54 0.93 -18.91
C GLU A 88 2.31 1.96 -17.79
N LEU A 89 2.76 3.21 -17.95
CA LEU A 89 2.45 4.30 -17.02
C LEU A 89 0.94 4.55 -16.94
N ASP A 90 0.26 4.62 -18.09
CA ASP A 90 -1.19 4.82 -18.11
C ASP A 90 -1.94 3.68 -17.41
N LYS A 91 -1.48 2.43 -17.59
CA LYS A 91 -2.02 1.27 -16.87
C LYS A 91 -1.78 1.39 -15.37
N ASP A 92 -0.57 1.74 -14.94
CA ASP A 92 -0.25 1.91 -13.52
C ASP A 92 -1.10 2.98 -12.85
N VAL A 93 -1.34 4.10 -13.55
CA VAL A 93 -2.22 5.18 -13.08
C VAL A 93 -3.67 4.70 -12.98
N ALA A 94 -4.15 3.95 -13.97
CA ALA A 94 -5.51 3.39 -13.96
C ALA A 94 -5.70 2.36 -12.83
N ASP A 95 -4.70 1.52 -12.57
CA ASP A 95 -4.68 0.57 -11.46
C ASP A 95 -4.64 1.28 -10.10
N LEU A 96 -3.92 2.41 -10.02
CA LEU A 96 -3.78 3.20 -8.80
C LEU A 96 -5.07 3.96 -8.46
N ALA A 97 -5.73 4.56 -9.45
CA ALA A 97 -6.90 5.43 -9.31
C ALA A 97 -8.00 4.91 -8.35
N PRO A 98 -8.46 3.63 -8.42
CA PRO A 98 -9.50 3.10 -7.52
C PRO A 98 -9.02 2.90 -6.08
N LEU A 99 -7.70 2.82 -5.84
CA LEU A 99 -7.12 2.60 -4.52
C LEU A 99 -6.91 3.91 -3.74
N VAL A 100 -6.99 5.06 -4.40
CA VAL A 100 -6.71 6.38 -3.84
C VAL A 100 -7.81 6.83 -2.88
N PRO A 101 -7.50 7.02 -1.58
CA PRO A 101 -8.47 7.55 -0.63
C PRO A 101 -8.73 9.05 -0.86
N PRO A 102 -9.87 9.59 -0.39
CA PRO A 102 -10.20 11.01 -0.55
C PRO A 102 -9.11 11.99 -0.05
N SER A 103 -8.38 11.62 1.00
CA SER A 103 -7.30 12.45 1.57
C SER A 103 -6.09 12.61 0.63
N GLU A 104 -5.88 11.66 -0.28
CA GLU A 104 -4.75 11.65 -1.21
C GLU A 104 -5.15 12.13 -2.62
N ARG A 105 -6.44 12.40 -2.87
CA ARG A 105 -6.96 12.71 -4.21
C ARG A 105 -6.25 13.89 -4.87
N ALA A 106 -5.98 14.96 -4.12
CA ALA A 106 -5.29 16.13 -4.64
C ALA A 106 -3.85 15.83 -5.12
N MET A 107 -3.12 14.96 -4.40
CA MET A 107 -1.76 14.54 -4.80
C MET A 107 -1.81 13.65 -6.04
N PHE A 108 -2.78 12.73 -6.08
CA PHE A 108 -3.02 11.88 -7.24
C PHE A 108 -3.35 12.72 -8.48
N ASP A 109 -4.28 13.67 -8.39
CA ASP A 109 -4.69 14.50 -9.53
C ASP A 109 -3.51 15.35 -10.05
N ALA A 110 -2.68 15.90 -9.15
CA ALA A 110 -1.47 16.63 -9.52
C ALA A 110 -0.45 15.74 -10.25
N MET A 111 -0.22 14.52 -9.74
CA MET A 111 0.65 13.55 -10.39
C MET A 111 0.14 13.16 -11.79
N VAL A 112 -1.18 12.94 -11.94
CA VAL A 112 -1.80 12.61 -13.23
C VAL A 112 -1.59 13.76 -14.24
N ALA A 113 -1.77 15.01 -13.81
CA ALA A 113 -1.52 16.17 -14.67
C ALA A 113 -0.06 16.25 -15.12
N ASP A 114 0.90 16.04 -14.21
CA ASP A 114 2.32 16.03 -14.54
C ASP A 114 2.69 14.87 -15.50
N LEU A 115 2.09 13.70 -15.31
CA LEU A 115 2.28 12.53 -16.17
C LEU A 115 1.71 12.73 -17.58
N GLN A 116 0.58 13.43 -17.73
CA GLN A 116 0.03 13.79 -19.04
C GLN A 116 1.01 14.65 -19.84
N GLY A 117 1.54 15.72 -19.22
CA GLY A 117 2.53 16.56 -19.88
C GLY A 117 3.81 15.80 -20.22
N PHE A 118 4.24 14.86 -19.37
CA PHE A 118 5.37 13.98 -19.67
C PHE A 118 5.09 13.05 -20.84
N ARG A 119 3.90 12.44 -20.90
CA ARG A 119 3.48 11.57 -22.00
C ARG A 119 3.46 12.31 -23.33
N GLU A 120 2.85 13.48 -23.38
CA GLU A 120 2.79 14.33 -24.58
C GLU A 120 4.21 14.66 -25.07
N PHE A 121 5.06 15.15 -24.17
CA PHE A 121 6.42 15.52 -24.49
C PHE A 121 7.26 14.35 -25.03
N ARG A 122 7.13 13.17 -24.41
CA ARG A 122 7.92 11.98 -24.75
C ARG A 122 7.41 11.27 -26.00
N SER A 123 6.11 11.31 -26.24
CA SER A 123 5.52 10.82 -27.49
C SER A 123 6.03 11.63 -28.68
N GLU A 124 6.14 12.95 -28.52
CA GLU A 124 6.74 13.81 -29.56
C GLU A 124 8.23 13.53 -29.76
N THR A 125 8.99 13.29 -28.69
CA THR A 125 10.39 12.83 -28.81
C THR A 125 10.49 11.55 -29.62
N ALA A 126 9.60 10.58 -29.37
CA ALA A 126 9.56 9.30 -30.09
C ALA A 126 9.20 9.50 -31.57
N ARG A 127 8.21 10.34 -31.86
CA ARG A 127 7.80 10.69 -33.24
C ARG A 127 8.96 11.32 -34.02
N LEU A 128 9.59 12.35 -33.46
CA LEU A 128 10.74 13.04 -34.08
C LEU A 128 11.92 12.09 -34.31
N ALA A 129 12.15 11.14 -33.39
CA ALA A 129 13.21 10.15 -33.55
C ALA A 129 13.00 9.26 -34.78
N VAL A 130 11.76 8.87 -35.05
CA VAL A 130 11.40 8.01 -36.19
C VAL A 130 11.37 8.81 -37.49
N GLU A 131 10.72 9.98 -37.49
CA GLU A 131 10.48 10.74 -38.72
C GLU A 131 11.70 11.58 -39.16
N GLU A 132 12.45 12.14 -38.21
CA GLU A 132 13.52 13.11 -38.47
C GLU A 132 14.89 12.66 -37.94
N GLY A 133 14.93 11.55 -37.20
CA GLY A 133 16.15 10.94 -36.70
C GLY A 133 16.61 11.45 -35.33
N GLY A 134 17.67 10.81 -34.82
CA GLY A 134 18.23 11.09 -33.49
C GLY A 134 18.59 12.56 -33.20
N PRO A 135 19.18 13.33 -34.15
CA PRO A 135 19.47 14.74 -33.93
C PRO A 135 18.24 15.61 -33.63
N ALA A 136 17.12 15.38 -34.33
CA ALA A 136 15.87 16.11 -34.11
C ALA A 136 15.29 15.79 -32.72
N ALA A 137 15.23 14.49 -32.39
CA ALA A 137 14.81 14.04 -31.06
C ALA A 137 15.70 14.60 -29.94
N ASN A 138 17.01 14.70 -30.14
CA ASN A 138 17.94 15.29 -29.17
C ASN A 138 17.71 16.80 -29.01
N ALA A 139 17.47 17.53 -30.11
CA ALA A 139 17.22 18.97 -30.06
C ALA A 139 15.93 19.31 -29.27
N GLN A 140 14.87 18.52 -29.46
CA GLN A 140 13.62 18.68 -28.72
C GLN A 140 13.74 18.16 -27.28
N GLY A 141 14.28 16.96 -27.10
CA GLY A 141 14.19 16.21 -25.86
C GLY A 141 15.35 16.40 -24.88
N ASN A 142 16.51 16.88 -25.30
CA ASN A 142 17.70 17.04 -24.45
C ASN A 142 17.95 18.51 -24.09
N THR A 143 16.93 19.16 -23.52
CA THR A 143 16.97 20.57 -23.09
C THR A 143 17.00 20.68 -21.56
N ASP A 144 17.49 21.80 -21.04
CA ASP A 144 17.46 22.10 -19.60
C ASP A 144 16.04 22.25 -19.07
N ALA A 145 15.13 22.80 -19.89
CA ALA A 145 13.71 22.87 -19.57
C ALA A 145 13.10 21.48 -19.37
N ASN A 146 13.34 20.54 -20.28
CA ASN A 146 12.86 19.16 -20.11
C ASN A 146 13.52 18.46 -18.91
N ARG A 147 14.82 18.73 -18.67
CA ARG A 147 15.50 18.22 -17.47
C ARG A 147 14.84 18.73 -16.19
N ALA A 148 14.43 20.00 -16.15
CA ALA A 148 13.70 20.57 -15.02
C ALA A 148 12.31 19.95 -14.88
N ASN A 149 11.53 19.84 -15.97
CA ASN A 149 10.20 19.23 -15.95
C ASN A 149 10.23 17.77 -15.45
N ARG A 150 11.20 16.97 -15.91
CA ARG A 150 11.39 15.60 -15.42
C ARG A 150 11.72 15.55 -13.93
N LYS A 151 12.55 16.47 -13.43
CA LYS A 151 12.88 16.53 -11.99
C LYS A 151 11.65 16.92 -11.17
N ALA A 152 10.83 17.84 -11.67
CA ALA A 152 9.59 18.24 -11.01
C ALA A 152 8.62 17.04 -10.93
N LEU A 153 8.39 16.34 -12.05
CA LEU A 153 7.57 15.12 -12.07
C LEU A 153 8.09 14.07 -11.08
N GLN A 154 9.40 13.77 -11.10
CA GLN A 154 9.98 12.80 -10.15
C GLN A 154 9.76 13.25 -8.71
N ALA A 155 9.93 14.54 -8.39
CA ALA A 155 9.66 15.06 -7.06
C ALA A 155 8.18 14.93 -6.66
N THR A 156 7.23 15.15 -7.58
CA THR A 156 5.79 14.93 -7.32
C THR A 156 5.52 13.47 -6.99
N VAL A 157 6.03 12.53 -7.79
CA VAL A 157 5.84 11.09 -7.56
C VAL A 157 6.54 10.62 -6.28
N ASP A 158 7.75 11.10 -5.99
CA ASP A 158 8.50 10.77 -4.78
C ASP A 158 7.81 11.28 -3.51
N ALA A 159 7.29 12.51 -3.55
CA ALA A 159 6.51 13.08 -2.45
C ALA A 159 5.25 12.27 -2.18
N TYR A 160 4.54 11.85 -3.24
CA TYR A 160 3.36 11.01 -3.08
C TYR A 160 3.71 9.61 -2.57
N THR A 161 4.77 9.02 -3.09
CA THR A 161 5.28 7.72 -2.61
C THR A 161 5.63 7.78 -1.13
N THR A 162 6.31 8.85 -0.69
CA THR A 162 6.69 9.06 0.71
C THR A 162 5.45 9.17 1.62
N GLU A 163 4.43 9.92 1.19
CA GLU A 163 3.19 10.06 1.95
C GLU A 163 2.45 8.72 2.14
N VAL A 164 2.37 7.92 1.06
CA VAL A 164 1.77 6.58 1.14
C VAL A 164 2.60 5.66 2.03
N GLN A 165 3.93 5.70 1.94
CA GLN A 165 4.80 4.92 2.82
C GLN A 165 4.63 5.29 4.30
N ASN A 166 4.47 6.57 4.62
CA ASN A 166 4.16 7.02 5.98
C ASN A 166 2.81 6.45 6.45
N THR A 167 1.79 6.49 5.58
CA THR A 167 0.47 5.91 5.87
C THR A 167 0.55 4.40 6.15
N VAL A 168 1.35 3.65 5.38
CA VAL A 168 1.61 2.22 5.63
C VAL A 168 2.27 2.00 6.99
N GLN A 169 3.31 2.78 7.32
CA GLN A 169 4.02 2.66 8.59
C GLN A 169 3.11 2.96 9.78
N GLU A 170 2.30 4.02 9.70
CA GLU A 170 1.33 4.35 10.72
C GLU A 170 0.27 3.26 10.90
N ALA A 171 -0.30 2.75 9.80
CA ALA A 171 -1.28 1.67 9.84
C ALA A 171 -0.70 0.41 10.50
N ARG A 172 0.54 0.06 10.15
CA ARG A 172 1.26 -1.09 10.73
C ARG A 172 1.51 -0.91 12.23
N SER A 173 1.94 0.29 12.63
CA SER A 173 2.17 0.63 14.04
C SER A 173 0.87 0.52 14.86
N ARG A 174 -0.24 1.07 14.35
CA ARG A 174 -1.56 0.98 14.99
C ARG A 174 -2.03 -0.47 15.11
N ALA A 175 -1.87 -1.27 14.05
CA ALA A 175 -2.24 -2.68 14.07
C ALA A 175 -1.42 -3.48 15.10
N SER A 176 -0.11 -3.26 15.16
CA SER A 176 0.78 -3.90 16.15
C SER A 176 0.43 -3.51 17.58
N ALA A 177 0.19 -2.21 17.84
CA ALA A 177 -0.23 -1.73 19.15
C ALA A 177 -1.58 -2.33 19.59
N PHE A 178 -2.52 -2.47 18.65
CA PHE A 178 -3.80 -3.14 18.92
C PHE A 178 -3.61 -4.62 19.25
N ALA A 179 -2.83 -5.35 18.46
CA ALA A 179 -2.54 -6.77 18.70
C ALA A 179 -1.89 -6.98 20.08
N ASN A 180 -0.92 -6.14 20.45
CA ASN A 180 -0.29 -6.18 21.77
C ASN A 180 -1.30 -5.93 22.89
N ARG A 181 -2.15 -4.91 22.76
CA ARG A 181 -3.20 -4.60 23.74
C ARG A 181 -4.17 -5.76 23.92
N ILE A 182 -4.66 -6.34 22.82
CA ILE A 182 -5.55 -7.49 22.85
C ILE A 182 -4.87 -8.68 23.52
N SER A 183 -3.61 -8.97 23.17
CA SER A 183 -2.83 -10.04 23.81
C SER A 183 -2.79 -9.88 25.33
N THR A 184 -2.50 -8.66 25.82
CA THR A 184 -2.54 -8.36 27.26
C THR A 184 -3.92 -8.58 27.88
N VAL A 185 -4.99 -8.12 27.22
CA VAL A 185 -6.37 -8.31 27.71
C VAL A 185 -6.74 -9.79 27.76
N VAL A 186 -6.41 -10.57 26.73
CA VAL A 186 -6.70 -12.01 26.67
C VAL A 186 -5.94 -12.76 27.76
N ILE A 187 -4.65 -12.48 27.97
CA ILE A 187 -3.85 -13.09 29.04
C ILE A 187 -4.49 -12.76 30.40
N PHE A 188 -4.80 -11.49 30.66
CA PHE A 188 -5.39 -11.08 31.93
C PHE A 188 -6.78 -11.70 32.15
N ALA A 189 -7.65 -11.69 31.14
CA ALA A 189 -8.96 -12.31 31.20
C ALA A 189 -8.89 -13.82 31.44
N THR A 190 -7.91 -14.49 30.82
CA THR A 190 -7.69 -15.94 30.99
C THR A 190 -7.22 -16.26 32.42
N VAL A 191 -6.20 -15.54 32.91
CA VAL A 191 -5.68 -15.72 34.28
C VAL A 191 -6.77 -15.42 35.30
N LEU A 192 -7.52 -14.33 35.13
CA LEU A 192 -8.60 -13.95 36.04
C LEU A 192 -9.73 -14.98 36.05
N SER A 193 -10.13 -15.49 34.88
CA SER A 193 -11.16 -16.54 34.76
C SER A 193 -10.72 -17.82 35.47
N LEU A 194 -9.45 -18.20 35.34
CA LEU A 194 -8.88 -19.35 36.02
C LEU A 194 -8.88 -19.17 37.55
N LEU A 195 -8.43 -18.01 38.04
CA LEU A 195 -8.43 -17.70 39.48
C LEU A 195 -9.84 -17.72 40.08
N ILE A 196 -10.83 -17.14 39.39
CA ILE A 196 -12.24 -17.16 39.82
C ILE A 196 -12.77 -18.60 39.87
N GLY A 197 -12.51 -19.39 38.82
CA GLY A 197 -12.93 -20.79 38.76
C GLY A 197 -12.33 -21.62 39.89
N VAL A 198 -11.04 -21.48 40.16
CA VAL A 198 -10.34 -22.16 41.26
C VAL A 198 -10.87 -21.72 42.62
N ALA A 199 -11.07 -20.42 42.85
CA ALA A 199 -11.59 -19.92 44.12
C ALA A 199 -13.01 -20.46 44.42
N ILE A 200 -13.89 -20.47 43.41
CA ILE A 200 -15.24 -21.04 43.54
C ILE A 200 -15.17 -22.55 43.82
N ALA A 201 -14.31 -23.28 43.10
CA ALA A 201 -14.11 -24.71 43.33
C ALA A 201 -13.60 -25.01 44.76
N MET A 202 -12.63 -24.24 45.26
CA MET A 202 -12.12 -24.37 46.63
C MET A 202 -13.20 -24.08 47.68
N VAL A 203 -13.97 -22.99 47.54
CA VAL A 203 -15.05 -22.65 48.48
C VAL A 203 -16.12 -23.74 48.51
N ILE A 204 -16.49 -24.28 47.34
CA ILE A 204 -17.43 -25.38 47.24
C ILE A 204 -16.85 -26.66 47.87
N GLY A 205 -15.58 -26.97 47.61
CA GLY A 205 -14.88 -28.15 48.11
C GLY A 205 -14.70 -28.16 49.62
N ILE A 206 -14.26 -27.05 50.21
CA ILE A 206 -14.05 -26.90 51.67
C ILE A 206 -15.38 -26.92 52.45
N ARG A 207 -16.49 -26.46 51.84
CA ARG A 207 -17.85 -26.50 52.42
C ARG A 207 -18.61 -27.78 52.07
N SER A 208 -17.92 -28.85 51.65
CA SER A 208 -18.49 -30.17 51.32
C SER A 208 -18.45 -31.10 52.50
#